data_AF-A0AAD7XQ07-F1
#
_entry.id   AF-A0AAD7XQ07-F1
#
_cell.length_a   1.000
_cell.length_b   1.000
_cell.length_c   1.000
_cell.angle_alpha   90.00
_cell.angle_beta   90.00
_cell.angle_gamma   90.00
#
_symmetry.space_group_name_H-M   'P 1'
#
loop_
_entity.id
_entity.type
_entity.pdbx_description
1 polymer ?
#
loop_
_entity_poly.entity_id
_entity_poly.type
_entity_poly.pdbx_seq_one_letter_code
_entity_poly.pdbx_strand_id
1 'polypeptide(L)'
;MVEEEEEKTALERLRVDCAAQFESTCVALKGAFERKLAKERDALAASWAATEARLVLEMGAKTREAWERVEARLAAYEARRALRQPKPLPPLESESESPDLLKEKTEELELVYETYGPTLKAQREAQLKLVAARDAAVEAAKLKPNAVPIKIMGVLDPAKLSAVGMSPEEISALQERLRHPEFYPVKVIAEGDEVREELDRAHPELVALAFEFGDVAVDEVLRCFLELSEWNPSSRYSVSVPWDDERQAELEPADVIKRLARPARHRVPRHANRPRQRDDEDHVLFEPAAFLPRTATRAWPRALLNNNAPRPPPRGYPRVGSSDPDPARPAAPGPSPPQQASSWAVRAPRSLSSFFFGQPTGGVVVQQQTSATPNANAVARQPQPPSSPPRDNNNDNNNNA
;
A
#
# COMPACT_ATOMS: atom_id res chain seq x y z
N MET A 1 97.28 12.60 8.04
CA MET A 1 96.76 13.56 7.04
C MET A 1 96.32 12.86 5.76
N VAL A 2 97.15 12.04 5.10
CA VAL A 2 96.72 11.32 3.87
C VAL A 2 95.61 10.30 4.14
N GLU A 3 95.73 9.47 5.19
CA GLU A 3 94.70 8.47 5.55
C GLU A 3 93.34 9.11 5.91
N GLU A 4 93.34 10.29 6.52
CA GLU A 4 92.13 11.01 6.91
C GLU A 4 91.36 11.57 5.69
N GLU A 5 92.08 11.97 4.63
CA GLU A 5 91.44 12.36 3.37
C GLU A 5 90.90 11.16 2.58
N GLU A 6 91.56 10.00 2.66
CA GLU A 6 91.06 8.75 2.07
C GLU A 6 89.78 8.27 2.78
N GLU A 7 89.72 8.34 4.10
CA GLU A 7 88.50 8.00 4.86
C GLU A 7 87.34 8.95 4.53
N LYS A 8 87.63 10.26 4.41
CA LYS A 8 86.62 11.25 4.06
C LYS A 8 86.06 11.02 2.64
N THR A 9 86.93 10.75 1.67
CA THR A 9 86.50 10.46 0.29
C THR A 9 85.75 9.13 0.20
N ALA A 10 86.13 8.11 0.98
CA ALA A 10 85.37 6.85 1.08
C ALA A 10 83.97 7.07 1.68
N LEU A 11 83.85 7.90 2.72
CA LEU A 11 82.57 8.23 3.33
C LEU A 11 81.67 9.05 2.40
N GLU A 12 82.23 9.96 1.60
CA GLU A 12 81.50 10.69 0.57
C GLU A 12 80.98 9.76 -0.53
N ARG A 13 81.79 8.80 -1.00
CA ARG A 13 81.33 7.77 -1.95
C ARG A 13 80.20 6.93 -1.40
N LEU A 14 80.33 6.45 -0.15
CA LEU A 14 79.27 5.68 0.51
C LEU A 14 77.96 6.48 0.60
N ARG A 15 78.03 7.79 0.92
CA ARG A 15 76.85 8.66 0.96
C ARG A 15 76.18 8.78 -0.42
N VAL A 16 76.98 8.96 -1.48
CA VAL A 16 76.45 9.04 -2.85
C VAL A 16 75.82 7.71 -3.28
N ASP A 17 76.47 6.58 -2.99
CA ASP A 17 75.95 5.25 -3.31
C ASP A 17 74.65 4.94 -2.54
N CYS A 18 74.59 5.27 -1.25
CA CYS A 18 73.37 5.14 -0.45
C CYS A 18 72.25 6.03 -0.99
N ALA A 19 72.55 7.27 -1.41
CA ALA A 19 71.55 8.16 -1.99
C ALA A 19 71.02 7.60 -3.33
N ALA A 20 71.90 7.12 -4.20
CA ALA A 20 71.53 6.50 -5.47
C ALA A 20 70.69 5.22 -5.29
N GLN A 21 71.06 4.38 -4.32
CA GLN A 21 70.27 3.19 -3.97
C GLN A 21 68.89 3.59 -3.44
N PHE A 22 68.81 4.60 -2.57
CA PHE A 22 67.55 5.10 -2.06
C PHE A 22 66.65 5.63 -3.19
N GLU A 23 67.16 6.50 -4.07
CA GLU A 23 66.41 7.01 -5.22
C GLU A 23 65.93 5.88 -6.15
N SER A 24 66.80 4.90 -6.43
CA SER A 24 66.45 3.72 -7.22
C SER A 24 65.30 2.93 -6.57
N THR A 25 65.35 2.72 -5.26
CA THR A 25 64.28 2.02 -4.53
C THR A 25 62.97 2.81 -4.52
N CYS A 26 63.02 4.15 -4.39
CA CYS A 26 61.85 5.02 -4.47
C CYS A 26 61.19 4.97 -5.86
N VAL A 27 61.99 5.03 -6.94
CA VAL A 27 61.48 4.90 -8.31
C VAL A 27 60.87 3.53 -8.55
N ALA A 28 61.52 2.45 -8.09
CA ALA A 28 61.00 1.10 -8.20
C ALA A 28 59.67 0.92 -7.45
N LEU A 29 59.57 1.47 -6.24
CA LEU A 29 58.35 1.43 -5.42
C LEU A 29 57.22 2.24 -6.05
N LYS A 30 57.52 3.44 -6.58
CA LYS A 30 56.56 4.25 -7.33
C LYS A 30 56.02 3.51 -8.55
N GLY A 31 56.90 2.91 -9.36
CA GLY A 31 56.50 2.11 -10.52
C GLY A 31 55.72 0.84 -10.16
N ALA A 32 55.98 0.22 -9.01
CA ALA A 32 55.18 -0.89 -8.51
C ALA A 32 53.76 -0.44 -8.10
N PHE A 33 53.66 0.71 -7.42
CA PHE A 33 52.37 1.29 -7.03
C PHE A 33 51.53 1.73 -8.24
N GLU A 34 52.13 2.40 -9.22
CA GLU A 34 51.46 2.80 -10.46
C GLU A 34 50.92 1.60 -11.25
N ARG A 35 51.70 0.51 -11.34
CA ARG A 35 51.23 -0.74 -11.97
C ARG A 35 50.08 -1.39 -11.20
N LYS A 36 50.09 -1.32 -9.86
CA LYS A 36 48.99 -1.83 -9.04
C LYS A 36 47.72 -1.01 -9.26
N LEU A 37 47.83 0.32 -9.23
CA LEU A 37 46.70 1.22 -9.52
C LEU A 37 46.15 1.04 -10.94
N ALA A 38 47.01 0.85 -11.93
CA ALA A 38 46.57 0.57 -13.30
C ALA A 38 45.75 -0.73 -13.36
N LYS A 39 46.23 -1.81 -12.73
CA LYS A 39 45.49 -3.08 -12.65
C LYS A 39 44.15 -2.94 -11.94
N GLU A 40 44.10 -2.20 -10.82
CA GLU A 40 42.84 -1.95 -10.10
C GLU A 40 41.86 -1.12 -10.93
N ARG A 41 42.34 -0.10 -11.64
CA ARG A 41 41.52 0.71 -12.55
C ARG A 41 40.98 -0.11 -13.70
N ASP A 42 41.80 -0.96 -14.32
CA ASP A 42 41.38 -1.82 -15.42
C ASP A 42 40.40 -2.89 -14.96
N ALA A 43 40.60 -3.45 -13.75
CA ALA A 43 39.65 -4.38 -13.13
C ALA A 43 38.30 -3.72 -12.83
N LEU A 44 38.30 -2.49 -12.31
CA LEU A 44 37.07 -1.72 -12.12
C LEU A 44 36.40 -1.44 -13.47
N ALA A 45 37.12 -0.95 -14.47
CA ALA A 45 36.56 -0.70 -15.80
C ALA A 45 35.93 -1.96 -16.41
N ALA A 46 36.57 -3.12 -16.27
CA ALA A 46 36.02 -4.40 -16.70
C ALA A 46 34.76 -4.80 -15.92
N SER A 47 34.73 -4.59 -14.60
CA SER A 47 33.53 -4.89 -13.79
C SER A 47 32.35 -3.99 -14.15
N TRP A 48 32.61 -2.70 -14.40
CA TRP A 48 31.59 -1.75 -14.86
C TRP A 48 31.04 -2.14 -16.23
N ALA A 49 31.92 -2.43 -17.20
CA ALA A 49 31.50 -2.89 -18.52
C ALA A 49 30.65 -4.17 -18.46
N ALA A 50 30.99 -5.11 -17.57
CA ALA A 50 30.21 -6.33 -17.37
C ALA A 50 28.82 -6.04 -16.76
N THR A 51 28.73 -5.14 -15.78
CA THR A 51 27.45 -4.73 -15.21
C THR A 51 26.57 -3.99 -16.21
N GLU A 52 27.17 -3.12 -17.03
CA GLU A 52 26.46 -2.40 -18.08
C GLU A 52 25.89 -3.36 -19.13
N ALA A 53 26.71 -4.29 -19.63
CA ALA A 53 26.27 -5.32 -20.58
C ALA A 53 25.12 -6.16 -20.01
N ARG A 54 25.17 -6.52 -18.72
CA ARG A 54 24.09 -7.25 -18.04
C ARG A 54 22.79 -6.43 -18.00
N LEU A 55 22.87 -5.15 -17.64
CA LEU A 55 21.70 -4.27 -17.58
C LEU A 55 21.08 -4.05 -18.96
N VAL A 56 21.90 -3.88 -20.01
CA VAL A 56 21.41 -3.75 -21.39
C VAL A 56 20.66 -5.01 -21.83
N LEU A 57 21.19 -6.20 -21.53
CA LEU A 57 20.50 -7.47 -21.83
C LEU A 57 19.19 -7.62 -21.05
N GLU A 58 19.18 -7.30 -19.75
CA GLU A 58 17.99 -7.38 -18.91
C GLU A 58 16.90 -6.41 -19.38
N MET A 59 17.27 -5.16 -19.66
CA MET A 59 16.35 -4.15 -20.20
C MET A 59 15.83 -4.56 -21.58
N GLY A 60 16.69 -5.09 -22.45
CA GLY A 60 16.30 -5.60 -23.77
C GLY A 60 15.38 -6.85 -23.70
N ALA A 61 15.49 -7.67 -22.65
CA ALA A 61 14.56 -8.77 -22.41
C ALA A 61 13.20 -8.25 -21.92
N LYS A 62 13.18 -7.33 -20.95
CA LYS A 62 11.94 -6.73 -20.43
C LYS A 62 11.16 -5.96 -21.49
N THR A 63 11.85 -5.24 -22.39
CA THR A 63 11.19 -4.53 -23.50
C THR A 63 10.58 -5.50 -24.49
N ARG A 64 11.28 -6.58 -24.88
CA ARG A 64 10.71 -7.62 -25.75
C ARG A 64 9.49 -8.29 -25.13
N GLU A 65 9.57 -8.68 -23.86
CA GLU A 65 8.44 -9.27 -23.14
C GLU A 65 7.24 -8.30 -23.08
N ALA A 66 7.49 -7.02 -22.80
CA ALA A 66 6.44 -6.00 -22.81
C ALA A 66 5.78 -5.85 -24.19
N TRP A 67 6.56 -5.90 -25.27
CA TRP A 67 6.04 -5.89 -26.64
C TRP A 67 5.18 -7.13 -26.95
N GLU A 68 5.65 -8.32 -26.60
CA GLU A 68 4.88 -9.57 -26.77
C GLU A 68 3.55 -9.52 -25.99
N ARG A 69 3.53 -8.95 -24.78
CA ARG A 69 2.28 -8.75 -24.02
C ARG A 69 1.30 -7.80 -24.73
N VAL A 70 1.80 -6.77 -25.40
CA VAL A 70 0.97 -5.83 -26.17
C VAL A 70 0.43 -6.51 -27.43
N GLU A 71 1.25 -7.24 -28.16
CA GLU A 71 0.82 -8.02 -29.33
C GLU A 71 -0.22 -9.08 -28.96
N ALA A 72 -0.01 -9.81 -27.86
CA ALA A 72 -0.98 -10.77 -27.35
C ALA A 72 -2.32 -10.11 -26.97
N ARG A 73 -2.29 -8.91 -26.39
CA ARG A 73 -3.50 -8.11 -26.10
C ARG A 73 -4.22 -7.67 -27.37
N LEU A 74 -3.48 -7.25 -28.39
CA LEU A 74 -4.05 -6.88 -29.70
C LEU A 74 -4.69 -8.11 -30.37
N ALA A 75 -4.01 -9.25 -30.40
CA ALA A 75 -4.56 -10.49 -30.94
C ALA A 75 -5.83 -10.94 -30.19
N ALA A 76 -5.84 -10.85 -28.85
CA ALA A 76 -7.03 -11.15 -28.05
C ALA A 76 -8.19 -10.18 -28.33
N TYR A 77 -7.89 -8.89 -28.55
CA TYR A 77 -8.88 -7.90 -28.94
C TYR A 77 -9.47 -8.19 -30.33
N GLU A 78 -8.63 -8.55 -31.30
CA GLU A 78 -9.06 -8.93 -32.64
C GLU A 78 -9.91 -10.20 -32.64
N ALA A 79 -9.54 -11.22 -31.85
CA ALA A 79 -10.35 -12.43 -31.66
C ALA A 79 -11.74 -12.11 -31.07
N ARG A 80 -11.81 -11.22 -30.07
CA ARG A 80 -13.09 -10.74 -29.52
C ARG A 80 -13.89 -9.95 -30.54
N ARG A 81 -13.23 -9.13 -31.35
CA ARG A 81 -13.88 -8.38 -32.43
C ARG A 81 -14.44 -9.33 -33.49
N ALA A 82 -13.74 -10.40 -33.84
CA ALA A 82 -14.21 -11.43 -34.77
C ALA A 82 -15.45 -12.16 -34.22
N LEU A 83 -15.49 -12.47 -32.92
CA LEU A 83 -16.68 -13.04 -32.26
C LEU A 83 -17.86 -12.06 -32.20
N ARG A 84 -17.59 -10.75 -32.09
CA ARG A 84 -18.61 -9.69 -32.13
C ARG A 84 -19.07 -9.35 -33.53
N GLN A 85 -18.33 -9.76 -34.58
CA GLN A 85 -18.89 -9.64 -35.91
C GLN A 85 -20.15 -10.48 -35.93
N PRO A 86 -21.32 -9.89 -36.24
CA PRO A 86 -22.55 -10.63 -36.29
C PRO A 86 -22.30 -11.79 -37.25
N LYS A 87 -22.36 -13.02 -36.74
CA LYS A 87 -22.45 -14.21 -37.59
C LYS A 87 -23.56 -13.86 -38.58
N PRO A 88 -23.31 -13.88 -39.91
CA PRO A 88 -24.36 -13.58 -40.88
C PRO A 88 -25.53 -14.45 -40.47
N LEU A 89 -26.61 -13.79 -40.02
CA LEU A 89 -27.76 -14.50 -39.49
C LEU A 89 -28.14 -15.49 -40.60
N PRO A 90 -28.35 -16.78 -40.28
CA PRO A 90 -29.01 -17.65 -41.24
C PRO A 90 -30.22 -16.86 -41.74
N PRO A 91 -30.47 -16.81 -43.07
CA PRO A 91 -31.58 -16.05 -43.62
C PRO A 91 -32.76 -16.35 -42.73
N LEU A 92 -33.26 -15.35 -42.01
CA LEU A 92 -34.34 -15.56 -41.05
C LEU A 92 -35.44 -16.22 -41.89
N GLU A 93 -35.68 -17.51 -41.64
CA GLU A 93 -36.94 -18.11 -41.99
C GLU A 93 -37.94 -17.20 -41.31
N SER A 94 -38.68 -16.49 -42.15
CA SER A 94 -39.56 -15.41 -41.76
C SER A 94 -40.71 -15.98 -40.94
N GLU A 95 -40.45 -16.30 -39.68
CA GLU A 95 -41.41 -16.09 -38.63
C GLU A 95 -41.63 -14.59 -38.57
N SER A 96 -42.55 -14.15 -39.44
CA SER A 96 -43.06 -12.80 -39.50
C SER A 96 -43.69 -12.47 -38.15
N GLU A 97 -42.88 -11.99 -37.20
CA GLU A 97 -43.42 -11.13 -36.15
C GLU A 97 -44.20 -10.04 -36.90
N SER A 98 -45.52 -10.03 -36.73
CA SER A 98 -46.37 -9.11 -37.46
C SER A 98 -45.89 -7.69 -37.19
N PRO A 99 -45.96 -6.77 -38.16
CA PRO A 99 -45.57 -5.38 -37.95
C PRO A 99 -46.31 -4.73 -36.76
N ASP A 100 -47.44 -5.30 -36.37
CA ASP A 100 -48.23 -4.87 -35.22
C ASP A 100 -47.60 -5.31 -33.88
N LEU A 101 -47.06 -6.53 -33.80
CA LEU A 101 -46.33 -7.01 -32.61
C LEU A 101 -45.06 -6.20 -32.33
N LEU A 102 -44.34 -5.79 -33.37
CA LEU A 102 -43.15 -4.95 -33.21
C LEU A 102 -43.52 -3.55 -32.71
N LYS A 103 -44.61 -2.96 -33.20
CA LYS A 103 -45.11 -1.67 -32.71
C LYS A 103 -45.51 -1.75 -31.24
N GLU A 104 -46.25 -2.79 -30.86
CA GLU A 104 -46.65 -3.01 -29.47
C GLU A 104 -45.44 -3.14 -28.54
N LYS A 105 -44.42 -3.94 -28.91
CA LYS A 105 -43.17 -4.05 -28.14
C LYS A 105 -42.42 -2.72 -28.03
N THR A 106 -42.41 -1.89 -29.09
CA THR A 106 -41.76 -0.58 -29.03
C THR A 106 -42.52 0.41 -28.16
N GLU A 107 -43.86 0.41 -28.24
CA GLU A 107 -44.73 1.24 -27.39
C GLU A 107 -44.63 0.82 -25.92
N GLU A 108 -44.55 -0.49 -25.65
CA GLU A 108 -44.32 -1.03 -24.31
C GLU A 108 -42.95 -0.62 -23.75
N LEU A 109 -41.89 -0.73 -24.56
CA LEU A 109 -40.54 -0.28 -24.15
C LEU A 109 -40.51 1.24 -23.91
N GLU A 110 -41.16 2.03 -24.76
CA GLU A 110 -41.26 3.48 -24.60
C GLU A 110 -41.98 3.83 -23.29
N LEU A 111 -43.10 3.16 -23.00
CA LEU A 111 -43.81 3.31 -21.73
C LEU A 111 -42.94 2.90 -20.52
N VAL A 112 -42.15 1.84 -20.62
CA VAL A 112 -41.20 1.43 -19.56
C VAL A 112 -40.14 2.52 -19.37
N TYR A 113 -39.59 3.11 -20.43
CA TYR A 113 -38.63 4.21 -20.29
C TYR A 113 -39.26 5.49 -19.73
N GLU A 114 -40.49 5.81 -20.13
CA GLU A 114 -41.23 6.97 -19.62
C GLU A 114 -41.57 6.83 -18.14
N THR A 115 -41.85 5.61 -17.66
CA THR A 115 -42.16 5.34 -16.25
C THR A 115 -40.90 5.18 -15.39
N TYR A 116 -39.88 4.48 -15.89
CA TYR A 116 -38.66 4.17 -15.12
C TYR A 116 -37.60 5.28 -15.19
N GLY A 117 -37.59 6.08 -16.26
CA GLY A 117 -36.66 7.20 -16.42
C GLY A 117 -36.77 8.25 -15.31
N PRO A 118 -37.97 8.78 -15.01
CA PRO A 118 -38.19 9.76 -13.94
C PRO A 118 -37.85 9.22 -12.55
N THR A 119 -38.18 7.96 -12.25
CA THR A 119 -37.89 7.35 -10.95
C THR A 119 -36.38 7.16 -10.73
N LEU A 120 -35.64 6.73 -11.77
CA LEU A 120 -34.17 6.67 -11.72
C LEU A 120 -33.53 8.05 -11.55
N LYS A 121 -34.07 9.09 -12.21
CA LYS A 121 -33.59 10.47 -12.03
C LYS A 121 -33.82 10.94 -10.59
N ALA A 122 -35.03 10.76 -10.05
CA ALA A 122 -35.36 11.13 -8.68
C ALA A 122 -34.50 10.37 -7.65
N GLN A 123 -34.23 9.08 -7.88
CA GLN A 123 -33.35 8.28 -7.02
C GLN A 123 -31.91 8.81 -7.03
N ARG A 124 -31.35 9.12 -8.20
CA ARG A 124 -30.00 9.70 -8.32
C ARG A 124 -29.91 11.07 -7.66
N GLU A 125 -30.92 11.93 -7.84
CA GLU A 125 -30.99 13.22 -7.17
C GLU A 125 -31.06 13.09 -5.65
N ALA A 126 -31.83 12.13 -5.13
CA ALA A 126 -31.88 11.84 -3.70
C ALA A 126 -30.53 11.36 -3.17
N GLN A 127 -29.86 10.46 -3.89
CA GLN A 127 -28.51 9.99 -3.54
C GLN A 127 -27.49 11.15 -3.53
N LEU A 128 -27.51 12.01 -4.55
CA LEU A 128 -26.65 13.20 -4.59
C LEU A 128 -26.88 14.14 -3.41
N LYS A 129 -28.15 14.35 -3.00
CA LYS A 129 -28.48 15.15 -1.82
C LYS A 129 -27.96 14.53 -0.52
N LEU A 130 -28.01 13.19 -0.39
CA LEU A 130 -27.46 12.49 0.77
C LEU A 130 -25.94 12.63 0.85
N VAL A 131 -25.24 12.46 -0.28
CA VAL A 131 -23.78 12.68 -0.35
C VAL A 131 -23.44 14.13 -0.01
N ALA A 132 -24.14 15.11 -0.58
CA ALA A 132 -23.92 16.52 -0.27
C ALA A 132 -24.20 16.86 1.20
N ALA A 133 -25.23 16.26 1.80
CA ALA A 133 -25.54 16.44 3.23
C ALA A 133 -24.44 15.84 4.12
N ARG A 134 -23.90 14.67 3.74
CA ARG A 134 -22.77 14.05 4.43
C ARG A 134 -21.51 14.91 4.34
N ASP A 135 -21.18 15.42 3.16
CA ASP A 135 -20.02 16.30 2.97
C ASP A 135 -20.17 17.59 3.79
N ALA A 136 -21.36 18.19 3.77
CA ALA A 136 -21.66 19.36 4.60
C ALA A 136 -21.55 19.06 6.10
N ALA A 137 -21.94 17.86 6.55
CA ALA A 137 -21.81 17.44 7.94
C ALA A 137 -20.34 17.28 8.35
N VAL A 138 -19.51 16.70 7.48
CA VAL A 138 -18.07 16.57 7.69
C VAL A 138 -17.41 17.95 7.75
N GLU A 139 -17.74 18.87 6.85
CA GLU A 139 -17.25 20.26 6.89
C GLU A 139 -17.70 21.00 8.15
N ALA A 140 -18.96 20.84 8.57
CA ALA A 140 -19.46 21.45 9.79
C ALA A 140 -18.72 20.93 11.04
N ALA A 141 -18.35 19.65 11.05
CA ALA A 141 -17.58 19.04 12.15
C ALA A 141 -16.12 19.51 12.17
N LYS A 142 -15.51 19.84 11.03
CA LYS A 142 -14.20 20.52 10.97
C LYS A 142 -14.26 21.91 11.62
N LEU A 143 -15.34 22.65 11.41
CA LEU A 143 -15.54 23.98 12.00
C LEU A 143 -15.87 23.92 13.50
N LYS A 144 -16.65 22.93 13.92
CA LYS A 144 -17.05 22.71 15.32
C LYS A 144 -16.58 21.33 15.79
N PRO A 145 -15.32 21.22 16.23
CA PRO A 145 -14.81 19.95 16.76
C PRO A 145 -15.69 19.51 17.94
N ASN A 146 -16.11 18.24 17.91
CA ASN A 146 -17.06 17.59 18.84
C ASN A 146 -18.56 17.85 18.62
N ALA A 147 -18.98 18.62 17.61
CA ALA A 147 -20.41 18.75 17.33
C ALA A 147 -20.99 17.46 16.72
N VAL A 148 -20.27 16.87 15.78
CA VAL A 148 -20.62 15.59 15.16
C VAL A 148 -19.36 14.72 15.15
N PRO A 149 -19.37 13.54 15.82
CA PRO A 149 -18.30 12.57 15.69
C PRO A 149 -18.14 12.12 14.23
N ILE A 150 -16.89 12.09 13.75
CA ILE A 150 -16.53 11.63 12.41
C ILE A 150 -15.64 10.40 12.58
N LYS A 151 -15.95 9.33 11.85
CA LYS A 151 -15.06 8.18 11.65
C LYS A 151 -14.53 8.20 10.22
N ILE A 152 -13.23 7.97 10.06
CA ILE A 152 -12.64 7.80 8.73
C ILE A 152 -12.60 6.31 8.44
N MET A 153 -13.42 5.86 7.49
CA MET A 153 -13.49 4.47 7.08
C MET A 153 -12.32 4.10 6.19
N GLY A 154 -11.78 2.90 6.38
CA GLY A 154 -10.69 2.40 5.54
C GLY A 154 -9.33 3.06 5.83
N VAL A 155 -9.13 3.49 7.08
CA VAL A 155 -7.83 3.94 7.59
C VAL A 155 -7.37 2.98 8.68
N LEU A 156 -6.11 2.55 8.59
CA LEU A 156 -5.44 1.75 9.62
C LEU A 156 -5.24 2.57 10.89
N ASP A 157 -5.48 1.98 12.06
CA ASP A 157 -5.22 2.63 13.34
C ASP A 157 -3.70 2.57 13.67
N PRO A 158 -2.97 3.69 13.58
CA PRO A 158 -1.54 3.68 13.80
C PRO A 158 -1.19 3.37 15.26
N ALA A 159 -2.08 3.61 16.22
CA ALA A 159 -1.83 3.32 17.63
C ALA A 159 -1.80 1.81 17.89
N LYS A 160 -2.71 1.06 17.27
CA LYS A 160 -2.72 -0.41 17.37
C LYS A 160 -1.53 -1.05 16.68
N LEU A 161 -1.18 -0.56 15.48
CA LEU A 161 -0.06 -1.12 14.71
C LEU A 161 1.31 -0.76 15.31
N SER A 162 1.46 0.46 15.86
CA SER A 162 2.70 0.84 16.56
C SER A 162 2.88 0.10 17.89
N ALA A 163 1.80 -0.27 18.58
CA ALA A 163 1.87 -1.10 19.79
C ALA A 163 2.46 -2.50 19.51
N VAL A 164 2.35 -2.95 18.26
CA VAL A 164 2.88 -4.23 17.76
C VAL A 164 4.33 -4.08 17.24
N GLY A 165 4.86 -2.85 17.19
CA GLY A 165 6.23 -2.58 16.76
C GLY A 165 6.37 -2.17 15.29
N MET A 166 5.26 -1.95 14.57
CA MET A 166 5.30 -1.48 13.19
C MET A 166 5.70 -0.01 13.12
N SER A 167 6.62 0.32 12.22
CA SER A 167 7.07 1.68 11.96
C SER A 167 5.99 2.50 11.22
N PRO A 168 5.99 3.84 11.34
CA PRO A 168 5.03 4.68 10.61
C PRO A 168 5.17 4.57 9.08
N GLU A 169 6.38 4.26 8.58
CA GLU A 169 6.65 4.06 7.16
C GLU A 169 6.00 2.78 6.64
N GLU A 170 6.11 1.67 7.39
CA GLU A 170 5.44 0.41 7.09
C GLU A 170 3.92 0.55 7.13
N ILE A 171 3.37 1.26 8.13
CA ILE A 171 1.92 1.54 8.21
C ILE A 171 1.45 2.30 6.96
N SER A 172 2.21 3.31 6.53
CA SER A 172 1.88 4.08 5.33
C SER A 172 1.98 3.23 4.06
N ALA A 173 2.99 2.37 3.95
CA ALA A 173 3.15 1.46 2.82
C ALA A 173 2.01 0.44 2.76
N LEU A 174 1.61 -0.11 3.91
CA LEU A 174 0.49 -1.04 4.04
C LEU A 174 -0.84 -0.38 3.69
N GLN A 175 -1.06 0.87 4.12
CA GLN A 175 -2.24 1.66 3.75
C GLN A 175 -2.34 1.89 2.23
N GLU A 176 -1.22 2.13 1.54
CA GLU A 176 -1.19 2.25 0.09
C GLU A 176 -1.42 0.90 -0.58
N ARG A 177 -0.85 -0.18 -0.02
CA ARG A 177 -1.06 -1.56 -0.51
C ARG A 177 -2.53 -1.96 -0.54
N LEU A 178 -3.31 -1.57 0.48
CA LEU A 178 -4.76 -1.80 0.53
C LEU A 178 -5.53 -1.18 -0.64
N ARG A 179 -5.02 -0.08 -1.21
CA ARG A 179 -5.62 0.61 -2.36
C ARG A 179 -5.34 -0.11 -3.67
N HIS A 180 -4.29 -0.91 -3.73
CA HIS A 180 -3.94 -1.62 -4.96
C HIS A 180 -4.96 -2.73 -5.26
N PRO A 181 -5.47 -2.81 -6.50
CA PRO A 181 -6.47 -3.80 -6.88
C PRO A 181 -5.92 -5.24 -6.84
N GLU A 182 -4.60 -5.42 -6.92
CA GLU A 182 -3.92 -6.71 -6.79
C GLU A 182 -4.05 -7.31 -5.38
N PHE A 183 -4.22 -6.47 -4.36
CA PHE A 183 -4.44 -6.94 -2.99
C PHE A 183 -5.93 -7.23 -2.80
N TYR A 184 -6.31 -8.50 -2.86
CA TYR A 184 -7.71 -8.94 -2.68
C TYR A 184 -7.75 -10.19 -1.78
N PRO A 185 -7.70 -10.04 -0.44
CA PRO A 185 -7.72 -11.14 0.51
C PRO A 185 -9.14 -11.72 0.70
N VAL A 186 -9.83 -11.99 -0.40
CA VAL A 186 -11.18 -12.55 -0.43
C VAL A 186 -11.16 -13.76 -1.35
N LYS A 187 -11.60 -14.90 -0.82
CA LYS A 187 -11.83 -16.12 -1.59
C LYS A 187 -13.32 -16.25 -1.85
N VAL A 188 -13.66 -16.68 -3.06
CA VAL A 188 -15.03 -16.99 -3.44
C VAL A 188 -15.25 -18.47 -3.16
N ILE A 189 -16.19 -18.80 -2.27
CA ILE A 189 -16.58 -20.18 -1.97
C ILE A 189 -17.96 -20.41 -2.59
N ALA A 190 -18.07 -21.47 -3.40
CA ALA A 190 -19.33 -21.96 -3.89
C ALA A 190 -19.81 -23.10 -2.96
N GLU A 191 -20.79 -22.80 -2.11
CA GLU A 191 -21.49 -23.81 -1.30
C GLU A 191 -22.86 -24.07 -1.95
N GLY A 192 -22.91 -25.03 -2.88
CA GLY A 192 -24.13 -25.35 -3.64
C GLY A 192 -24.43 -24.31 -4.72
N ASP A 193 -25.64 -23.74 -4.69
CA ASP A 193 -26.10 -22.68 -5.62
C ASP A 193 -25.78 -21.25 -5.12
N GLU A 194 -25.30 -21.10 -3.88
CA GLU A 194 -24.91 -19.80 -3.34
C GLU A 194 -23.40 -19.59 -3.44
N VAL A 195 -23.03 -18.48 -4.09
CA VAL A 195 -21.66 -17.99 -4.15
C VAL A 195 -21.48 -16.97 -3.03
N ARG A 196 -20.61 -17.25 -2.06
CA ARG A 196 -20.29 -16.35 -0.94
C ARG A 196 -18.82 -15.95 -0.97
N GLU A 197 -18.58 -14.69 -0.68
CA GLU A 197 -17.24 -14.14 -0.50
C GLU A 197 -16.83 -14.28 0.97
N GLU A 198 -15.75 -15.00 1.24
CA GLU A 198 -15.17 -15.15 2.58
C GLU A 198 -13.76 -14.56 2.59
N LEU A 199 -13.35 -13.97 3.71
CA LEU A 199 -12.00 -13.45 3.88
C LEU A 199 -10.97 -14.60 3.87
N ASP A 200 -9.96 -14.47 3.01
CA ASP A 200 -8.88 -15.45 2.93
C ASP A 200 -7.72 -15.06 3.86
N ARG A 201 -7.74 -15.58 5.09
CA ARG A 201 -6.64 -15.42 6.06
C ARG A 201 -5.35 -16.14 5.63
N ALA A 202 -5.42 -17.07 4.68
CA ALA A 202 -4.24 -17.77 4.16
C ALA A 202 -3.56 -17.02 3.00
N HIS A 203 -4.04 -15.82 2.64
CA HIS A 203 -3.40 -14.99 1.63
C HIS A 203 -1.92 -14.75 1.98
N PRO A 204 -0.97 -14.94 1.05
CA PRO A 204 0.46 -14.96 1.35
C PRO A 204 0.95 -13.69 2.04
N GLU A 205 0.43 -12.52 1.64
CA GLU A 205 0.76 -11.24 2.26
C GLU A 205 0.23 -11.12 3.71
N LEU A 206 -0.95 -11.68 4.01
CA LEU A 206 -1.48 -11.69 5.37
C LEU A 206 -0.73 -12.69 6.26
N VAL A 207 -0.30 -13.82 5.71
CA VAL A 207 0.53 -14.79 6.43
C VAL A 207 1.91 -14.20 6.76
N ALA A 208 2.54 -13.49 5.83
CA ALA A 208 3.78 -12.76 6.09
C ALA A 208 3.58 -11.70 7.17
N LEU A 209 2.49 -10.92 7.10
CA LEU A 209 2.16 -9.90 8.10
C LEU A 209 1.91 -10.51 9.49
N ALA A 210 1.20 -11.64 9.56
CA ALA A 210 0.98 -12.39 10.81
C ALA A 210 2.29 -12.92 11.39
N PHE A 211 3.23 -13.36 10.55
CA PHE A 211 4.51 -13.85 11.02
C PHE A 211 5.38 -12.74 11.63
N GLU A 212 5.39 -11.55 11.02
CA GLU A 212 6.22 -10.43 11.46
C GLU A 212 5.61 -9.65 12.63
N PHE A 213 4.30 -9.41 12.59
CA PHE A 213 3.60 -8.50 13.51
C PHE A 213 2.47 -9.20 14.30
N GLY A 214 2.18 -10.48 14.03
CA GLY A 214 1.09 -11.19 14.72
C GLY A 214 -0.31 -10.84 14.22
N ASP A 215 -1.30 -11.48 14.84
CA ASP A 215 -2.70 -11.45 14.37
C ASP A 215 -3.37 -10.07 14.49
N VAL A 216 -2.91 -9.22 15.41
CA VAL A 216 -3.46 -7.87 15.63
C VAL A 216 -3.30 -7.01 14.37
N ALA A 217 -2.18 -7.13 13.67
CA ALA A 217 -1.95 -6.41 12.42
C ALA A 217 -2.87 -6.92 11.31
N VAL A 218 -3.04 -8.24 11.20
CA VAL A 218 -3.92 -8.87 10.21
C VAL A 218 -5.37 -8.48 10.43
N ASP A 219 -5.87 -8.52 11.66
CA ASP A 219 -7.25 -8.15 11.98
C ASP A 219 -7.53 -6.68 11.65
N GLU A 220 -6.57 -5.79 11.89
CA GLU A 220 -6.69 -4.36 11.58
C GLU A 220 -6.68 -4.10 10.05
N VAL A 221 -5.85 -4.83 9.30
CA VAL A 221 -5.83 -4.80 7.83
C VAL A 221 -7.13 -5.32 7.24
N LEU A 222 -7.65 -6.45 7.75
CA LEU A 222 -8.92 -7.01 7.29
C LEU A 222 -10.09 -6.08 7.62
N ARG A 223 -10.13 -5.49 8.82
CA ARG A 223 -11.11 -4.46 9.18
C ARG A 223 -11.08 -3.30 8.18
N CYS A 224 -9.89 -2.77 7.91
CA CYS A 224 -9.69 -1.65 6.99
C CYS A 224 -10.13 -2.01 5.56
N PHE A 225 -9.78 -3.20 5.09
CA PHE A 225 -10.15 -3.71 3.77
C PHE A 225 -11.68 -3.89 3.63
N LEU A 226 -12.34 -4.43 4.64
CA LEU A 226 -13.81 -4.55 4.66
C LEU A 226 -14.48 -3.17 4.61
N GLU A 227 -14.01 -2.23 5.42
CA GLU A 227 -14.53 -0.85 5.41
C GLU A 227 -14.34 -0.18 4.04
N LEU A 228 -13.20 -0.38 3.37
CA LEU A 228 -13.00 0.14 2.01
C LEU A 228 -13.95 -0.50 1.00
N SER A 229 -14.14 -1.82 1.07
CA SER A 229 -15.03 -2.54 0.17
C SER A 229 -16.51 -2.17 0.37
N GLU A 230 -16.94 -1.94 1.61
CA GLU A 230 -18.31 -1.53 1.93
C GLU A 230 -18.61 -0.10 1.48
N TRP A 231 -17.70 0.83 1.76
CA TRP A 231 -17.96 2.26 1.55
C TRP A 231 -17.53 2.77 0.18
N ASN A 232 -16.52 2.14 -0.44
CA ASN A 232 -15.94 2.59 -1.70
C ASN A 232 -15.23 1.46 -2.47
N PRO A 233 -15.98 0.46 -2.98
CA PRO A 233 -15.41 -0.71 -3.64
C PRO A 233 -14.62 -0.35 -4.90
N SER A 234 -15.05 0.68 -5.63
CA SER A 234 -14.46 1.02 -6.93
C SER A 234 -13.11 1.73 -6.83
N SER A 235 -12.91 2.57 -5.82
CA SER A 235 -11.70 3.40 -5.72
C SER A 235 -10.87 3.17 -4.46
N ARG A 236 -11.40 2.43 -3.47
CA ARG A 236 -10.71 2.07 -2.22
C ARG A 236 -10.05 3.25 -1.52
N TYR A 237 -10.60 4.45 -1.67
CA TYR A 237 -10.19 5.62 -0.90
C TYR A 237 -10.94 5.65 0.42
N SER A 238 -10.23 6.08 1.46
CA SER A 238 -10.80 6.31 2.78
C SER A 238 -11.90 7.36 2.71
N VAL A 239 -13.02 7.12 3.38
CA VAL A 239 -14.17 8.03 3.35
C VAL A 239 -14.53 8.48 4.76
N SER A 240 -14.66 9.79 4.96
CA SER A 240 -15.10 10.35 6.26
C SER A 240 -16.61 10.25 6.37
N VAL A 241 -17.10 9.66 7.45
CA VAL A 241 -18.54 9.42 7.71
C VAL A 241 -18.91 10.04 9.07
N PRO A 242 -20.04 10.76 9.18
CA PRO A 242 -20.66 11.05 10.46
C PRO A 242 -21.01 9.74 11.19
N TRP A 243 -20.41 9.49 12.35
CA TRP A 243 -20.46 8.18 13.01
C TRP A 243 -21.14 8.21 14.37
N ASP A 244 -22.02 7.25 14.66
CA ASP A 244 -22.56 7.08 16.01
C ASP A 244 -21.79 5.98 16.77
N ASP A 245 -21.00 6.39 17.77
CA ASP A 245 -20.18 5.46 18.57
C ASP A 245 -21.04 4.44 19.34
N GLU A 246 -22.25 4.82 19.76
CA GLU A 246 -23.16 3.96 20.51
C GLU A 246 -23.77 2.85 19.63
N ARG A 247 -24.15 3.19 18.39
CA ARG A 247 -24.79 2.26 17.45
C ARG A 247 -23.79 1.53 16.55
N GLN A 248 -22.55 2.01 16.47
CA GLN A 248 -21.55 1.56 15.51
C GLN A 248 -22.09 1.61 14.07
N ALA A 249 -22.72 2.73 13.72
CA ALA A 249 -23.34 2.95 12.41
C ALA A 249 -23.21 4.42 11.96
N GLU A 250 -23.41 4.68 10.66
CA GLU A 250 -23.52 6.05 10.14
C GLU A 250 -24.72 6.77 10.79
N LEU A 251 -24.50 8.04 11.14
CA LEU A 251 -25.55 8.92 11.66
C LEU A 251 -26.55 9.25 10.56
N GLU A 252 -27.84 9.07 10.84
CA GLU A 252 -28.89 9.54 9.94
C GLU A 252 -28.83 11.07 9.80
N PRO A 253 -29.14 11.63 8.61
CA PRO A 253 -29.11 13.08 8.38
C PRO A 253 -29.94 13.89 9.41
N ALA A 254 -31.06 13.33 9.87
CA ALA A 254 -31.90 13.95 10.89
C ALA A 254 -31.17 14.09 12.24
N ASP A 255 -30.38 13.09 12.63
CA ASP A 255 -29.64 13.11 13.89
C ASP A 255 -28.40 14.01 13.79
N VAL A 256 -27.77 14.10 12.63
CA VAL A 256 -26.73 15.10 12.33
C VAL A 256 -27.29 16.51 12.56
N ILE A 257 -28.47 16.83 11.99
CA ILE A 257 -29.11 18.14 12.15
C ILE A 257 -29.40 18.41 13.63
N LYS A 258 -29.97 17.44 14.36
CA LYS A 258 -30.24 17.59 15.81
C LYS A 258 -28.97 17.87 16.61
N ARG A 259 -27.86 17.17 16.31
CA ARG A 259 -26.56 17.37 16.97
C ARG A 259 -25.97 18.74 16.65
N LEU A 260 -26.04 19.19 15.39
CA LEU A 260 -25.58 20.52 14.97
C LEU A 260 -26.43 21.68 15.50
N ALA A 261 -27.74 21.47 15.63
CA ALA A 261 -28.68 22.45 16.18
C ALA A 261 -28.57 22.59 17.70
N ARG A 262 -27.97 21.60 18.39
CA ARG A 262 -27.74 21.69 19.84
C ARG A 262 -26.87 22.92 20.10
N PRO A 263 -27.36 23.91 20.88
CA PRO A 263 -26.55 25.08 21.19
C PRO A 263 -25.26 24.59 21.83
N ALA A 264 -24.12 25.06 21.31
CA ALA A 264 -22.83 24.76 21.91
C ALA A 264 -22.96 25.08 23.38
N ARG A 265 -22.96 24.04 24.23
CA ARG A 265 -23.06 24.24 25.68
C ARG A 265 -21.95 25.22 25.98
N HIS A 266 -22.31 26.45 26.33
CA HIS A 266 -21.37 27.51 26.60
C HIS A 266 -20.52 26.94 27.72
N ARG A 267 -19.31 26.47 27.41
CA ARG A 267 -18.36 26.03 28.43
C ARG A 267 -18.04 27.33 29.13
N VAL A 268 -18.82 27.65 30.16
CA VAL A 268 -18.53 28.75 31.06
C VAL A 268 -17.07 28.54 31.43
N PRO A 269 -16.16 29.45 31.04
CA PRO A 269 -14.75 29.27 31.29
C PRO A 269 -14.60 28.98 32.78
N ARG A 270 -14.13 27.78 33.13
CA ARG A 270 -13.99 27.33 34.52
C ARG A 270 -13.05 28.21 35.34
N HIS A 271 -12.45 29.23 34.73
CA HIS A 271 -11.55 30.21 35.34
C HIS A 271 -12.21 31.54 35.76
N ALA A 272 -13.49 31.80 35.46
CA ALA A 272 -14.11 33.08 35.85
C ALA A 272 -14.54 33.15 37.34
N ASN A 273 -14.55 32.02 38.07
CA ASN A 273 -14.91 31.95 39.49
C ASN A 273 -13.75 31.48 40.39
N ARG A 274 -12.49 31.77 40.04
CA ARG A 274 -11.47 31.85 41.09
C ARG A 274 -11.65 33.22 41.72
N PRO A 275 -12.21 33.36 42.94
CA PRO A 275 -12.15 34.63 43.65
C PRO A 275 -10.68 35.03 43.66
N ARG A 276 -10.37 36.22 43.15
CA ARG A 276 -9.08 36.86 43.45
C ARG A 276 -9.04 36.94 44.97
N GLN A 277 -8.28 36.03 45.58
CA GLN A 277 -7.86 36.16 46.96
C GLN A 277 -7.10 37.49 46.98
N ARG A 278 -7.77 38.51 47.51
CA ARG A 278 -7.08 39.73 47.92
C ARG A 278 -6.25 39.25 49.10
N ASP A 279 -4.96 39.06 48.84
CA ASP A 279 -3.95 39.10 49.88
C ASP A 279 -3.88 40.57 50.32
N ASP A 280 -4.86 40.95 51.14
CA ASP A 280 -4.72 42.08 52.06
C ASP A 280 -4.03 41.52 53.31
N GLU A 281 -3.13 42.31 53.89
CA GLU A 281 -2.32 42.08 55.10
C GLU A 281 -0.95 41.40 54.85
N ASP A 282 0.05 42.21 54.48
CA ASP A 282 1.14 42.47 55.44
C ASP A 282 1.88 43.78 55.12
N HIS A 283 1.83 44.67 56.10
CA HIS A 283 2.57 45.90 56.21
C HIS A 283 4.09 45.64 56.23
N VAL A 284 4.82 46.16 55.24
CA VAL A 284 6.23 46.55 55.46
C VAL A 284 6.44 47.94 54.88
N LEU A 285 6.72 48.88 55.80
CA LEU A 285 7.23 50.21 55.55
C LEU A 285 8.47 50.13 54.66
N PHE A 286 8.43 50.74 53.47
CA PHE A 286 9.66 51.14 52.78
C PHE A 286 9.47 52.48 52.08
N GLU A 287 10.38 53.39 52.42
CA GLU A 287 10.50 54.78 52.01
C GLU A 287 10.71 55.00 50.49
N PRO A 288 10.51 56.23 49.99
CA PRO A 288 10.40 56.51 48.57
C PRO A 288 11.77 56.81 47.94
N ALA A 289 12.05 56.19 46.80
CA ALA A 289 13.17 56.60 45.95
C ALA A 289 12.75 56.75 44.49
N ALA A 290 12.81 58.00 44.05
CA ALA A 290 13.22 58.47 42.73
C ALA A 290 12.55 57.85 41.48
N PHE A 291 11.53 58.59 41.06
CA PHE A 291 11.16 58.90 39.68
C PHE A 291 12.37 58.99 38.71
N LEU A 292 12.47 58.11 37.71
CA LEU A 292 13.14 58.38 36.43
C LEU A 292 12.42 57.67 35.26
N PRO A 293 12.41 58.27 34.05
CA PRO A 293 11.49 57.90 32.99
C PRO A 293 12.01 56.83 32.01
N ARG A 294 11.04 56.19 31.36
CA ARG A 294 11.14 55.45 30.10
C ARG A 294 12.07 56.13 29.08
N THR A 295 13.10 55.42 28.63
CA THR A 295 13.46 55.22 27.22
C THR A 295 14.58 54.18 27.13
N ALA A 296 14.40 53.11 26.36
CA ALA A 296 15.47 52.43 25.63
C ALA A 296 14.90 51.22 24.85
N THR A 297 14.78 51.44 23.55
CA THR A 297 15.00 50.46 22.48
C THR A 297 15.93 49.32 22.90
N ARG A 298 15.46 48.07 22.79
CA ARG A 298 16.34 46.91 22.83
C ARG A 298 16.19 46.09 21.55
N ALA A 299 17.20 46.28 20.71
CA ALA A 299 17.53 45.47 19.56
C ALA A 299 17.63 43.99 19.95
N TRP A 300 17.10 43.13 19.08
CA TRP A 300 17.30 41.69 19.13
C TRP A 300 18.63 41.34 18.44
N PRO A 301 19.59 40.68 19.10
CA PRO A 301 20.68 40.04 18.37
C PRO A 301 20.24 38.66 17.90
N ARG A 302 20.35 38.50 16.59
CA ARG A 302 20.32 37.25 15.84
C ARG A 302 21.50 36.40 16.30
N ALA A 303 21.25 35.41 17.15
CA ALA A 303 22.25 34.43 17.58
C ALA A 303 22.04 33.11 16.83
N LEU A 304 23.13 32.71 16.17
CA LEU A 304 23.32 31.50 15.38
C LEU A 304 23.12 30.24 16.24
N LEU A 305 22.27 29.32 15.79
CA LEU A 305 22.19 27.97 16.31
C LEU A 305 23.39 27.16 15.79
N ASN A 306 24.36 26.95 16.68
CA ASN A 306 25.43 25.98 16.50
C ASN A 306 25.01 24.68 17.21
N ASN A 307 24.53 23.70 16.45
CA ASN A 307 24.17 22.37 16.93
C ASN A 307 25.42 21.50 17.03
N ASN A 308 26.10 21.55 18.17
CA ASN A 308 27.06 20.52 18.57
C ASN A 308 27.18 20.51 20.10
N ALA A 309 26.26 19.81 20.75
CA ALA A 309 26.40 19.40 22.14
C ALA A 309 26.13 17.88 22.24
N PRO A 310 27.03 17.10 22.85
CA PRO A 310 26.89 15.65 22.93
C PRO A 310 25.79 15.25 23.92
N ARG A 311 24.96 14.28 23.52
CA ARG A 311 23.91 13.69 24.36
C ARG A 311 24.53 12.85 25.49
N PRO A 312 23.99 12.90 26.72
CA PRO A 312 24.39 12.00 27.79
C PRO A 312 23.84 10.56 27.57
N PRO A 313 24.52 9.51 28.05
CA PRO A 313 24.09 8.13 27.88
C PRO A 313 22.88 7.78 28.78
N PRO A 314 22.05 6.79 28.37
CA PRO A 314 20.88 6.39 29.12
C PRO A 314 21.25 5.64 30.41
N ARG A 315 20.54 5.99 31.49
CA ARG A 315 20.58 5.33 32.80
C ARG A 315 20.10 3.87 32.68
N GLY A 316 20.87 2.97 33.29
CA GLY A 316 20.64 1.53 33.30
C GLY A 316 19.37 1.11 34.05
N TYR A 317 18.80 0.00 33.58
CA TYR A 317 17.75 -0.75 34.25
C TYR A 317 18.35 -1.68 35.32
N PRO A 318 17.66 -1.94 36.44
CA PRO A 318 18.11 -2.90 37.43
C PRO A 318 17.96 -4.34 36.92
N ARG A 319 19.02 -5.11 37.16
CA ARG A 319 19.19 -6.52 36.84
C ARG A 319 18.28 -7.37 37.75
N VAL A 320 17.40 -8.16 37.14
CA VAL A 320 16.55 -9.16 37.80
C VAL A 320 17.42 -10.29 38.34
N GLY A 321 17.14 -10.71 39.58
CA GLY A 321 17.89 -11.72 40.32
C GLY A 321 17.75 -13.13 39.76
N SER A 322 18.87 -13.86 39.80
CA SER A 322 18.97 -15.29 39.60
C SER A 322 18.30 -16.04 40.76
N SER A 323 17.38 -16.95 40.44
CA SER A 323 16.88 -17.95 41.38
C SER A 323 17.39 -19.32 40.93
N ASP A 324 18.15 -19.99 41.80
CA ASP A 324 18.45 -21.41 41.67
C ASP A 324 17.20 -22.26 41.91
N PRO A 325 17.10 -23.47 41.31
CA PRO A 325 15.95 -24.36 41.49
C PRO A 325 16.16 -25.33 42.65
N ASP A 326 15.18 -25.38 43.56
CA ASP A 326 15.04 -26.42 44.57
C ASP A 326 13.99 -27.46 44.09
N PRO A 327 14.31 -28.76 44.01
CA PRO A 327 13.39 -29.78 43.54
C PRO A 327 12.60 -30.44 44.68
N ALA A 328 11.45 -30.99 44.30
CA ALA A 328 10.60 -31.92 45.04
C ALA A 328 9.49 -31.32 45.94
N ARG A 329 8.30 -31.18 45.34
CA ARG A 329 7.04 -31.37 46.08
C ARG A 329 5.98 -32.04 45.20
N PRO A 330 5.35 -33.15 45.65
CA PRO A 330 4.39 -33.90 44.85
C PRO A 330 2.99 -33.28 44.83
N ALA A 331 2.27 -33.67 43.79
CA ALA A 331 0.99 -33.15 43.29
C ALA A 331 -0.17 -33.19 44.29
N ALA A 332 -1.00 -32.14 44.22
CA ALA A 332 -2.38 -32.15 44.70
C ALA A 332 -3.33 -31.97 43.48
N PRO A 333 -4.50 -32.64 43.45
CA PRO A 333 -5.37 -32.66 42.28
C PRO A 333 -6.44 -31.56 42.32
N GLY A 334 -6.72 -31.00 41.14
CA GLY A 334 -7.95 -30.28 40.80
C GLY A 334 -7.69 -28.97 40.03
N PRO A 335 -8.71 -28.35 39.40
CA PRO A 335 -10.03 -28.85 39.00
C PRO A 335 -10.25 -28.76 37.45
N SER A 336 -11.36 -29.31 36.99
CA SER A 336 -11.82 -29.39 35.60
C SER A 336 -11.79 -28.06 34.82
N PRO A 337 -11.57 -28.08 33.49
CA PRO A 337 -11.48 -26.88 32.67
C PRO A 337 -12.84 -26.21 32.43
N PRO A 338 -12.91 -24.87 32.38
CA PRO A 338 -14.09 -24.18 31.89
C PRO A 338 -14.19 -24.33 30.37
N GLN A 339 -15.37 -24.75 29.91
CA GLN A 339 -15.77 -24.67 28.51
C GLN A 339 -15.70 -23.20 28.05
N GLN A 340 -14.76 -22.86 27.18
CA GLN A 340 -14.83 -21.62 26.42
C GLN A 340 -15.72 -21.85 25.20
N ALA A 341 -16.96 -21.39 25.31
CA ALA A 341 -17.83 -21.16 24.19
C ALA A 341 -17.36 -19.89 23.45
N SER A 342 -16.58 -20.07 22.38
CA SER A 342 -16.33 -19.03 21.38
C SER A 342 -17.45 -19.06 20.34
N SER A 343 -18.63 -18.57 20.72
CA SER A 343 -19.67 -18.19 19.76
C SER A 343 -19.55 -16.70 19.46
N TRP A 344 -18.69 -16.34 18.49
CA TRP A 344 -18.91 -15.09 17.76
C TRP A 344 -20.05 -15.37 16.78
N ALA A 345 -21.27 -15.05 17.20
CA ALA A 345 -22.40 -15.01 16.30
C ALA A 345 -22.10 -13.98 15.22
N VAL A 346 -21.73 -14.48 14.03
CA VAL A 346 -21.71 -13.71 12.79
C VAL A 346 -23.11 -13.13 12.63
N ARG A 347 -23.24 -11.84 12.92
CA ARG A 347 -24.47 -11.10 12.66
C ARG A 347 -24.61 -11.06 11.14
N ALA A 348 -25.64 -11.74 10.64
CA ALA A 348 -26.00 -11.74 9.23
C ALA A 348 -25.97 -10.30 8.68
N PRO A 349 -25.34 -10.04 7.52
CA PRO A 349 -25.45 -8.75 6.90
C PRO A 349 -26.93 -8.50 6.57
N ARG A 350 -27.42 -7.33 6.97
CA ARG A 350 -28.67 -6.82 6.42
C ARG A 350 -28.48 -6.72 4.91
N SER A 351 -29.21 -7.58 4.20
CA SER A 351 -29.45 -7.51 2.77
C SER A 351 -29.77 -6.07 2.37
N LEU A 352 -28.74 -5.36 1.89
CA LEU A 352 -28.90 -4.30 0.93
C LEU A 352 -28.76 -4.99 -0.42
N SER A 353 -29.91 -5.14 -1.09
CA SER A 353 -30.06 -5.75 -2.38
C SER A 353 -29.10 -5.09 -3.39
N SER A 354 -27.94 -5.69 -3.59
CA SER A 354 -27.21 -5.61 -4.84
C SER A 354 -28.06 -6.34 -5.89
N PHE A 355 -28.94 -5.57 -6.53
CA PHE A 355 -29.65 -6.00 -7.74
C PHE A 355 -28.63 -6.22 -8.85
N PHE A 356 -28.08 -7.43 -8.90
CA PHE A 356 -27.45 -7.98 -10.09
C PHE A 356 -28.57 -8.38 -11.06
N PHE A 357 -28.56 -7.81 -12.26
CA PHE A 357 -29.48 -8.16 -13.34
C PHE A 357 -29.20 -9.60 -13.81
N GLY A 358 -29.97 -10.57 -13.30
CA GLY A 358 -30.13 -11.89 -13.91
C GLY A 358 -31.33 -11.87 -14.85
N GLN A 359 -31.09 -12.07 -16.16
CA GLN A 359 -32.17 -12.36 -17.10
C GLN A 359 -32.69 -13.78 -16.89
N PRO A 360 -34.01 -14.03 -16.92
CA PRO A 360 -34.54 -15.38 -16.95
C PRO A 360 -34.61 -15.87 -18.41
N THR A 361 -33.74 -16.81 -18.80
CA THR A 361 -33.96 -17.63 -19.98
C THR A 361 -34.80 -18.85 -19.58
N GLY A 362 -36.11 -18.75 -19.81
CA GLY A 362 -36.99 -19.91 -19.85
C GLY A 362 -36.66 -20.76 -21.07
N GLY A 363 -36.21 -21.98 -20.86
CA GLY A 363 -35.91 -22.95 -21.92
C GLY A 363 -36.23 -24.36 -21.45
N VAL A 364 -37.40 -24.84 -21.85
CA VAL A 364 -37.84 -26.24 -21.73
C VAL A 364 -36.84 -27.12 -22.50
N VAL A 365 -36.12 -28.01 -21.81
CA VAL A 365 -35.29 -29.03 -22.48
C VAL A 365 -35.99 -30.38 -22.38
N VAL A 366 -36.53 -30.78 -23.52
CA VAL A 366 -37.00 -32.13 -23.82
C VAL A 366 -35.80 -33.08 -23.81
N GLN A 367 -35.96 -34.15 -23.05
CA GLN A 367 -35.04 -35.26 -22.92
C GLN A 367 -35.04 -36.09 -24.22
N GLN A 368 -33.91 -36.18 -24.93
CA GLN A 368 -33.67 -37.28 -25.85
C GLN A 368 -32.29 -37.89 -25.62
N GLN A 369 -32.33 -39.17 -25.26
CA GLN A 369 -31.21 -40.09 -25.21
C GLN A 369 -30.72 -40.37 -26.62
N THR A 370 -29.42 -40.22 -26.87
CA THR A 370 -28.72 -41.02 -27.88
C THR A 370 -27.36 -41.43 -27.35
N SER A 371 -27.20 -42.75 -27.24
CA SER A 371 -25.94 -43.46 -26.98
C SER A 371 -25.07 -43.47 -28.24
N ALA A 372 -23.80 -43.11 -28.13
CA ALA A 372 -22.76 -43.55 -29.07
C ALA A 372 -21.35 -43.39 -28.48
N THR A 373 -20.72 -44.52 -28.18
CA THR A 373 -19.25 -44.70 -28.13
C THR A 373 -18.61 -44.38 -29.49
N PRO A 374 -17.37 -43.87 -29.51
CA PRO A 374 -16.27 -44.68 -30.08
C PRO A 374 -14.96 -44.52 -29.29
N ASN A 375 -14.30 -45.62 -28.94
CA ASN A 375 -13.32 -46.37 -29.73
C ASN A 375 -11.90 -45.81 -29.64
N ALA A 376 -11.06 -46.57 -28.95
CA ALA A 376 -9.63 -46.36 -28.77
C ALA A 376 -8.87 -46.89 -30.00
N ASN A 377 -8.07 -46.03 -30.63
CA ASN A 377 -6.80 -46.38 -31.28
C ASN A 377 -6.27 -45.19 -32.07
N ALA A 378 -5.21 -44.54 -31.58
CA ALA A 378 -4.31 -43.75 -32.42
C ALA A 378 -2.95 -43.54 -31.71
N VAL A 379 -2.08 -44.52 -31.92
CA VAL A 379 -0.63 -44.46 -32.10
C VAL A 379 0.01 -43.07 -31.94
N ALA A 380 0.90 -42.97 -30.94
CA ALA A 380 1.82 -41.86 -30.74
C ALA A 380 2.78 -41.69 -31.94
N ARG A 381 2.85 -40.48 -32.49
CA ARG A 381 3.98 -40.03 -33.33
C ARG A 381 4.62 -38.80 -32.71
N GLN A 382 5.90 -38.91 -32.40
CA GLN A 382 6.77 -37.81 -31.97
C GLN A 382 6.86 -36.73 -33.06
N PRO A 383 6.90 -35.44 -32.71
CA PRO A 383 7.26 -34.38 -33.65
C PRO A 383 8.79 -34.33 -33.84
N GLN A 384 9.23 -34.32 -35.10
CA GLN A 384 10.62 -34.04 -35.48
C GLN A 384 10.90 -32.53 -35.41
N PRO A 385 12.17 -32.13 -35.14
CA PRO A 385 12.56 -30.72 -35.14
C PRO A 385 12.65 -30.15 -36.58
N PRO A 386 12.39 -28.84 -36.76
CA PRO A 386 12.44 -28.21 -38.07
C PRO A 386 13.88 -28.10 -38.60
N SER A 387 14.01 -28.47 -39.87
CA SER A 387 15.17 -28.33 -40.74
C SER A 387 15.60 -26.87 -40.92
N SER A 388 16.91 -26.64 -40.87
CA SER A 388 17.59 -25.37 -41.12
C SER A 388 17.23 -24.74 -42.48
N PRO A 389 17.16 -23.39 -42.58
CA PRO A 389 16.99 -22.71 -43.85
C PRO A 389 18.30 -22.66 -44.68
N PRO A 390 18.20 -22.47 -46.01
CA PRO A 390 19.32 -22.55 -46.94
C PRO A 390 20.28 -21.36 -46.81
N ARG A 391 21.57 -21.64 -47.05
CA ARG A 391 22.64 -20.64 -47.24
C ARG A 391 22.46 -20.00 -48.62
N ASP A 392 22.02 -18.75 -48.64
CA ASP A 392 22.20 -17.89 -49.80
C ASP A 392 23.63 -17.33 -49.81
N ASN A 393 24.43 -17.87 -50.72
CA ASN A 393 25.61 -17.19 -51.25
C ASN A 393 25.12 -16.01 -52.08
N ASN A 394 25.44 -14.78 -51.68
CA ASN A 394 25.58 -13.71 -52.65
C ASN A 394 26.77 -12.81 -52.33
N ASN A 395 27.58 -12.69 -53.37
CA ASN A 395 28.76 -11.89 -53.57
C ASN A 395 28.30 -10.55 -54.14
N ASP A 396 28.70 -9.42 -53.55
CA ASP A 396 28.81 -8.10 -54.17
C ASP A 396 29.69 -7.23 -53.25
N ASN A 397 30.96 -6.98 -53.60
CA ASN A 397 31.39 -5.78 -54.32
C ASN A 397 30.61 -4.51 -53.92
N ASN A 398 31.23 -3.57 -53.21
CA ASN A 398 31.70 -2.28 -53.78
C ASN A 398 32.17 -1.28 -52.69
N ASN A 399 33.41 -0.79 -52.86
CA ASN A 399 33.92 0.59 -52.75
C ASN A 399 33.50 1.62 -51.67
N ASN A 400 34.56 2.34 -51.25
CA ASN A 400 34.66 3.74 -50.79
C ASN A 400 34.10 4.06 -49.39
N ALA A 401 34.77 4.81 -48.51
CA ALA A 401 35.86 5.78 -48.64
C ALA A 401 36.73 5.80 -47.37
#